data_AF-A0A6L7X662-F1
#
_entry.id   AF-A0A6L7X662-F1
#
_cell.length_a   1.000
_cell.length_b   1.000
_cell.length_c   1.000
_cell.angle_alpha   90.00
_cell.angle_beta   90.00
_cell.angle_gamma   90.00
#
_symmetry.space_group_name_H-M   'P 1'
#
loop_
_entity.id
_entity.type
_entity.pdbx_description
1 polymer ?
#
loop_
_entity_poly.entity_id
_entity_poly.type
_entity_poly.pdbx_seq_one_letter_code
_entity_poly.pdbx_strand_id
1 'polypeptide(L)'
;MYPFTAICRDTTLVPTWLVGPRTSDSAYRFLLDVARRMQGRFQLTTDGANTYRQTAWDAFAAFAGFAQLVKLYERPVDDERS
;
A
#
# COMPACT_ATOMS: atom_id res chain seq x y z
N MET A 1 -13.31 10.44 -0.72
CA MET A 1 -13.22 9.28 0.19
C MET A 1 -12.65 8.11 -0.62
N TYR A 2 -11.74 7.33 -0.06
CA TYR A 2 -10.97 6.31 -0.78
C TYR A 2 -11.05 4.96 -0.06
N PRO A 3 -11.17 3.84 -0.79
CA PRO A 3 -11.06 2.50 -0.23
C PRO A 3 -9.59 2.10 -0.07
N PHE A 4 -9.25 1.62 1.12
CA PHE A 4 -8.00 0.95 1.46
C PHE A 4 -8.33 -0.53 1.63
N THR A 5 -7.70 -1.40 0.84
CA THR A 5 -7.99 -2.84 0.86
C THR A 5 -6.69 -3.62 0.87
N ALA A 6 -6.57 -4.58 1.78
CA ALA A 6 -5.45 -5.50 1.82
C ALA A 6 -5.89 -6.82 1.19
N ILE A 7 -5.01 -7.46 0.43
CA ILE A 7 -5.24 -8.80 -0.09
C ILE A 7 -4.01 -9.67 0.16
N CYS A 8 -4.23 -10.87 0.70
CA CYS A 8 -3.20 -11.86 0.86
C CYS A 8 -3.00 -12.59 -0.48
N ARG A 9 -1.76 -12.60 -0.97
CA ARG A 9 -1.43 -13.20 -2.28
C ARG A 9 -1.72 -14.70 -2.34
N ASP A 10 -1.37 -15.43 -1.28
CA ASP A 10 -1.39 -16.91 -1.31
C ASP A 10 -2.80 -17.47 -1.09
N THR A 11 -3.60 -16.80 -0.24
CA THR A 11 -4.95 -17.26 0.12
C THR A 11 -6.05 -16.49 -0.58
N THR A 12 -5.72 -15.41 -1.29
CA THR A 12 -6.68 -14.47 -1.91
C THR A 12 -7.64 -13.83 -0.89
N LEU A 13 -7.34 -13.94 0.41
CA LEU A 13 -8.17 -13.44 1.49
C LEU A 13 -7.97 -11.93 1.68
N VAL A 14 -9.05 -11.22 2.00
CA VAL A 14 -9.04 -9.80 2.35
C VAL A 14 -9.08 -9.67 3.88
N PRO A 15 -7.94 -9.50 4.57
CA PRO A 15 -7.91 -9.50 6.03
C PRO A 15 -8.55 -8.25 6.65
N THR A 16 -8.54 -7.13 5.92
CA THR A 16 -9.11 -5.86 6.35
C THR A 16 -9.33 -4.88 5.20
N TRP A 17 -10.24 -3.95 5.41
CA TRP A 17 -10.54 -2.82 4.56
C TRP A 17 -10.90 -1.59 5.41
N LEU A 18 -10.58 -0.40 4.92
CA LEU A 18 -10.93 0.88 5.53
C LEU A 18 -11.41 1.83 4.44
N VAL A 19 -12.44 2.62 4.71
CA VAL A 19 -12.87 3.69 3.81
C VAL A 19 -12.65 5.02 4.52
N GLY A 20 -11.81 5.89 3.95
CA GLY A 20 -11.40 7.13 4.61
C GLY A 20 -10.81 8.17 3.65
N PRO A 21 -10.44 9.35 4.15
CA PRO A 21 -9.71 10.35 3.36
C PRO A 21 -8.30 9.85 3.00
N ARG A 22 -7.72 10.32 1.88
CA ARG A 22 -6.36 9.95 1.42
C ARG A 22 -5.29 10.68 2.24
N THR A 23 -5.31 10.45 3.55
CA THR A 23 -4.45 11.08 4.55
C THR A 23 -3.54 10.05 5.20
N SER A 24 -2.42 10.51 5.76
CA SER A 24 -1.47 9.64 6.46
C SER A 24 -2.10 8.97 7.69
N ASP A 25 -3.05 9.60 8.38
CA ASP A 25 -3.76 9.00 9.53
C ASP A 25 -4.59 7.78 9.11
N SER A 26 -5.37 7.91 8.03
CA SER A 26 -6.16 6.79 7.51
C SER A 26 -5.27 5.65 7.04
N ALA A 27 -4.16 5.97 6.36
CA ALA A 27 -3.14 5.00 5.98
C ALA A 27 -2.53 4.30 7.21
N TYR A 28 -2.24 5.03 8.27
CA TYR A 28 -1.63 4.48 9.50
C TYR A 28 -2.55 3.49 10.20
N ARG A 29 -3.81 3.88 10.38
CA ARG A 29 -4.82 3.05 11.04
C ARG A 29 -5.09 1.77 10.26
N PHE A 30 -5.12 1.87 8.93
CA PHE A 30 -5.24 0.70 8.06
C PHE A 30 -4.02 -0.23 8.15
N LEU A 31 -2.80 0.31 8.05
CA LEU A 31 -1.56 -0.48 8.12
C LEU A 31 -1.37 -1.15 9.49
N LEU A 32 -1.75 -0.48 10.59
CA LEU A 32 -1.76 -1.09 11.93
C LEU A 32 -2.73 -2.26 12.04
N ASP A 33 -3.92 -2.16 11.46
CA ASP A 33 -4.89 -3.25 11.48
C ASP A 33 -4.42 -4.45 10.64
N VAL A 34 -3.75 -4.20 9.50
CA VAL A 34 -3.05 -5.25 8.76
C VAL A 34 -1.96 -5.90 9.61
N ALA A 35 -1.09 -5.12 10.25
CA ALA A 35 0.01 -5.64 11.07
C ALA A 35 -0.48 -6.52 12.23
N ARG A 36 -1.58 -6.15 12.89
CA ARG A 36 -2.18 -6.92 13.99
C ARG A 36 -2.76 -8.26 13.57
N ARG A 37 -3.16 -8.39 12.30
CA ARG A 37 -3.81 -9.60 11.75
C ARG A 37 -2.84 -10.54 11.05
N MET A 38 -1.59 -10.12 10.84
CA MET A 38 -0.56 -10.89 10.16
C MET A 38 0.45 -11.41 11.19
N GLN A 39 0.83 -12.67 11.08
CA GLN A 39 1.88 -13.29 11.90
C GLN A 39 3.06 -13.69 11.02
N GLY A 40 4.28 -13.56 11.55
CA GLY A 40 5.51 -13.95 10.86
C GLY A 40 6.09 -12.87 9.95
N ARG A 41 7.11 -13.24 9.16
CA ARG A 41 7.72 -12.35 8.17
C ARG A 41 6.93 -12.40 6.88
N PHE A 42 6.42 -11.25 6.44
CA PHE A 42 5.74 -11.12 5.16
C PHE A 42 6.25 -9.90 4.38
N GLN A 43 6.07 -9.94 3.07
CA GLN A 43 6.33 -8.80 2.19
C GLN A 43 5.06 -7.99 2.02
N LEU A 44 5.11 -6.71 2.32
CA LEU A 44 4.02 -5.79 2.05
C LEU A 44 4.32 -5.00 0.78
N THR A 45 3.41 -5.09 -0.20
CA THR A 45 3.46 -4.27 -1.43
C THR A 45 2.34 -3.24 -1.41
N THR A 46 2.69 -1.95 -1.45
CA THR A 46 1.71 -0.85 -1.54
C THR A 46 1.70 -0.25 -2.94
N ASP A 47 0.53 0.23 -3.39
CA ASP A 47 0.45 1.11 -4.55
C ASP A 47 1.11 2.43 -4.18
N GLY A 48 1.90 3.01 -5.10
CA GLY A 48 2.89 4.05 -4.81
C GLY A 48 2.42 5.42 -4.29
N ALA A 49 1.43 5.48 -3.40
CA ALA A 49 1.05 6.68 -2.68
C ALA A 49 2.12 7.05 -1.64
N ASN A 50 2.71 8.23 -1.82
CA ASN A 50 3.78 8.78 -0.98
C ASN A 50 3.43 8.79 0.53
N THR A 51 2.14 8.87 0.86
CA THR A 51 1.60 8.81 2.23
C THR A 51 1.94 7.53 2.98
N TYR A 52 2.18 6.40 2.31
CA TYR A 52 2.50 5.16 3.01
C TYR A 52 3.96 5.07 3.46
N ARG A 53 4.87 5.87 2.90
CA ARG A 53 6.32 5.64 3.08
C ARG A 53 6.79 5.94 4.50
N GLN A 54 6.32 7.03 5.11
CA GLN A 54 6.62 7.36 6.52
C GLN A 54 5.86 6.42 7.46
N THR A 55 4.60 6.15 7.13
CA THR A 55 3.67 5.41 7.97
C THR A 55 3.94 3.90 8.02
N ALA A 56 4.39 3.31 6.92
CA ALA A 56 4.78 1.91 6.85
C ALA A 56 6.09 1.66 7.61
N TRP A 57 7.01 2.63 7.63
CA TRP A 57 8.21 2.54 8.45
C TRP A 57 7.84 2.45 9.93
N ASP A 58 6.98 3.35 10.42
CA ASP A 58 6.55 3.33 11.83
C ASP A 58 5.68 2.11 12.20
N ALA A 59 4.85 1.62 11.29
CA ALA A 59 3.98 0.47 11.54
C ALA A 59 4.71 -0.90 11.42
N PHE A 60 5.74 -1.00 10.56
CA PHE A 60 6.36 -2.28 10.21
C PHE A 60 7.85 -2.40 10.53
N ALA A 61 8.48 -1.40 11.17
CA ALA A 61 9.91 -1.36 11.52
C ALA A 61 10.48 -2.65 12.16
N ALA A 62 9.66 -3.54 12.72
CA ALA A 62 10.09 -4.78 13.35
C ALA A 62 9.73 -6.09 12.61
N PHE A 63 8.79 -6.12 11.63
CA PHE A 63 8.19 -7.39 11.18
C PHE A 63 8.02 -7.62 9.67
N ALA A 64 8.07 -6.60 8.81
CA ALA A 64 7.77 -6.80 7.38
C ALA A 64 8.78 -6.12 6.45
N GLY A 65 9.14 -6.80 5.37
CA GLY A 65 9.87 -6.19 4.26
C GLY A 65 8.91 -5.30 3.47
N PHE A 66 9.20 -4.01 3.39
CA PHE A 66 8.40 -3.05 2.63
C PHE A 66 8.94 -2.93 1.20
N ALA A 67 8.07 -3.14 0.20
CA ALA A 67 8.34 -2.82 -1.19
C ALA A 67 7.19 -1.97 -1.75
N GLN A 68 7.49 -1.00 -2.61
CA GLN A 68 6.47 -0.15 -3.22
C GLN A 68 6.46 -0.38 -4.73
N LEU A 69 5.28 -0.59 -5.31
CA LEU A 69 5.14 -0.68 -6.76
C LEU A 69 4.99 0.73 -7.34
N VAL A 70 6.01 1.17 -8.09
CA VAL A 70 6.02 2.44 -8.81
C VAL A 70 5.57 2.19 -10.25
N LYS A 71 4.41 2.73 -10.65
CA LYS A 71 3.98 2.71 -12.05
C LYS A 71 4.71 3.82 -12.80
N LEU A 72 5.64 3.45 -13.67
CA LEU A 72 6.20 4.33 -14.68
C LEU A 72 5.21 4.39 -15.84
N TYR A 73 4.52 5.52 -15.97
CA TYR A 73 3.72 5.80 -17.16
C TYR A 73 4.65 6.51 -18.15
N GLU A 74 5.18 5.77 -19.11
CA GLU A 74 5.78 6.39 -20.28
C GLU A 74 4.66 7.15 -21.02
N ARG A 75 4.92 8.40 -21.39
CA ARG A 75 4.04 9.12 -22.31
C ARG A 75 4.10 8.38 -23.64
N PRO A 76 2.98 8.20 -24.37
CA PRO A 76 3.09 7.88 -25.78
C PRO A 76 3.99 8.94 -26.42
N VAL A 77 5.04 8.49 -27.10
CA VAL A 77 5.80 9.37 -27.98
C VAL A 77 4.79 9.86 -29.01
N ASP A 78 4.49 11.15 -28.96
CA ASP A 78 3.58 11.79 -29.91
C ASP A 78 4.31 11.87 -31.25
N ASP A 79 4.31 10.74 -31.95
CA ASP A 79 4.70 10.68 -33.34
C ASP A 79 3.47 11.12 -34.15
N GLU A 80 3.51 12.37 -34.59
CA GLU A 80 3.11 12.85 -35.93
C GLU A 80 2.41 14.22 -35.95
N ARG A 81 3.19 15.17 -36.50
CA ARG A 81 2.81 16.21 -37.48
C ARG A 81 1.83 17.30 -37.03
N SER A 82 2.38 18.50 -36.82
CA SER A 82 1.96 19.69 -37.58
C SER A 82 3.03 20.77 -37.64
#